data_AF-A0A852SKY5-F1
#
_entry.id   AF-A0A852SKY5-F1
#
_cell.length_a   1.000
_cell.length_b   1.000
_cell.length_c   1.000
_cell.angle_alpha   90.00
_cell.angle_beta   90.00
_cell.angle_gamma   90.00
#
_symmetry.space_group_name_H-M   'P 1'
#
loop_
_entity.id
_entity.type
_entity.pdbx_description
1 polymer ?
#
loop_
_entity_poly.entity_id
_entity_poly.type
_entity_poly.pdbx_seq_one_letter_code
_entity_poly.pdbx_strand_id
1 'polypeptide(L)' 'MPSPVPPADRPRWTSAQWSYLALGLNGGCLIVLFANLLTRNEFWQVAVALAIGLLLLGGLSAFQARRLRLKERREL' A
#
# COMPACT_ATOMS: atom_id res chain seq x y z
N MET A 1 2.88 -34.11 -29.64
CA MET A 1 1.91 -33.22 -28.98
C MET A 1 2.70 -32.10 -28.31
N PRO A 2 2.48 -30.82 -28.63
CA PRO A 2 3.19 -29.73 -27.96
C PRO A 2 2.77 -29.67 -26.50
N SER A 3 3.76 -29.65 -25.60
CA SER A 3 3.57 -29.57 -24.15
C SER A 3 2.97 -28.21 -23.79
N PRO A 4 1.95 -28.13 -22.91
CA PRO A 4 1.40 -26.85 -22.48
C PRO A 4 2.47 -26.13 -21.66
N VAL A 5 3.04 -25.06 -22.22
CA VAL A 5 3.91 -24.13 -21.49
C VAL A 5 3.08 -23.58 -20.33
N PRO A 6 3.47 -23.80 -19.06
CA PRO A 6 2.74 -23.22 -17.94
C PRO A 6 2.76 -21.69 -18.11
N PRO A 7 1.62 -21.00 -17.91
CA PRO A 7 1.53 -19.57 -18.12
C PRO A 7 2.60 -18.90 -17.26
N ALA A 8 3.45 -18.08 -17.88
CA ALA A 8 4.50 -17.33 -17.21
C ALA A 8 3.92 -16.65 -15.97
N ASP A 9 4.37 -17.09 -14.79
CA ASP A 9 3.98 -16.54 -13.51
C ASP A 9 4.26 -15.04 -13.54
N ARG A 10 3.21 -14.25 -13.72
CA ARG A 10 3.30 -12.80 -13.59
C ARG A 10 3.90 -12.53 -12.20
N PRO A 11 4.89 -11.64 -12.06
CA PRO A 11 5.51 -11.38 -10.77
C PRO A 11 4.45 -10.82 -9.83
N ARG A 12 3.82 -11.71 -9.05
CA ARG A 12 2.88 -11.36 -8.00
C ARG A 12 3.73 -10.74 -6.90
N TRP A 13 3.41 -9.50 -6.56
CA TRP A 13 4.09 -8.79 -5.49
C TRP A 13 4.03 -9.60 -4.19
N THR A 14 5.17 -9.68 -3.51
CA THR A 14 5.29 -10.42 -2.25
C THR A 14 4.63 -9.65 -1.11
N SER A 15 4.29 -10.35 -0.03
CA SER A 15 3.69 -9.71 1.14
C SER A 15 4.57 -8.60 1.75
N ALA A 16 5.89 -8.75 1.65
CA ALA A 16 6.87 -7.74 2.07
C ALA A 16 6.77 -6.46 1.21
N GLN A 17 6.68 -6.58 -0.12
CA GLN A 17 6.54 -5.43 -1.02
C GLN A 17 5.27 -4.63 -0.73
N TRP A 18 4.14 -5.30 -0.50
CA TRP A 18 2.90 -4.65 -0.08
C TRP A 18 3.00 -3.98 1.30
N SER A 19 3.78 -4.57 2.21
CA SER A 19 4.03 -3.98 3.53
C SER A 19 4.85 -2.69 3.43
N TYR A 20 5.89 -2.66 2.59
CA TYR A 20 6.68 -1.46 2.34
C TYR A 20 5.86 -0.37 1.65
N LEU A 21 5.01 -0.73 0.68
CA LEU A 21 4.11 0.22 0.03
C LEU A 21 3.13 0.82 1.04
N ALA A 22 2.53 -0.01 1.88
CA ALA A 22 1.64 0.46 2.94
C ALA A 22 2.35 1.40 3.91
N LEU A 23 3.59 1.08 4.30
CA LEU A 23 4.39 1.93 5.18
C LEU A 23 4.67 3.28 4.52
N GLY A 24 5.08 3.29 3.25
CA GLY A 24 5.36 4.52 2.50
C GLY A 24 4.12 5.41 2.36
N LEU A 25 2.96 4.84 2.04
CA LEU A 25 1.71 5.57 1.89
C LEU A 25 1.21 6.14 3.23
N ASN A 26 1.21 5.33 4.28
CA ASN A 26 0.81 5.79 5.61
C ASN A 26 1.80 6.81 6.18
N GLY A 27 3.11 6.60 5.99
CA GLY A 27 4.14 7.56 6.37
C GLY A 27 4.00 8.88 5.62
N GLY A 28 3.79 8.84 4.30
CA GLY A 28 3.52 10.02 3.47
C GLY A 28 2.27 10.77 3.93
N CYS A 29 1.19 10.06 4.28
CA CYS A 29 0.00 10.66 4.86
C CYS A 29 0.31 11.48 6.12
N LEU A 30 1.09 10.91 7.05
CA LEU A 30 1.48 11.61 8.27
C LEU A 30 2.34 12.84 7.96
N ILE A 31 3.28 12.74 7.01
CA ILE A 31 4.12 13.87 6.60
C ILE A 31 3.26 15.00 6.03
N VAL A 32 2.29 14.69 5.15
CA VAL A 32 1.38 15.69 4.57
C VAL A 32 0.57 16.39 5.67
N LEU A 33 0.01 15.64 6.60
CA LEU A 33 -0.75 16.21 7.72
C LEU A 33 0.13 17.07 8.64
N PHE A 34 1.34 16.61 8.93
CA PHE A 34 2.29 17.31 9.79
C PHE A 34 2.80 18.60 9.13
N ALA A 35 3.15 18.56 7.85
CA ALA A 35 3.51 19.73 7.08
C ALA A 35 2.34 20.73 7.03
N ASN A 36 1.10 20.26 6.81
CA ASN A 36 -0.06 21.13 6.81
C ASN A 36 -0.28 21.85 8.16
N LEU A 37 -0.04 21.15 9.28
CA LEU A 37 -0.08 21.72 10.63
C LEU A 37 0.99 22.81 10.83
N LEU A 38 2.21 22.58 10.36
CA LEU A 38 3.31 23.53 10.51
C LEU A 38 3.12 24.81 9.67
N THR A 39 2.57 24.68 8.46
CA THR A 39 2.49 25.80 7.52
C THR A 39 1.24 26.68 7.73
N ARG A 40 0.34 26.33 8.68
CA ARG A 40 -0.95 27.04 8.89
C ARG A 40 -1.70 27.30 7.58
N ASN A 41 -1.66 26.30 6.69
CA ASN A 41 -2.10 26.45 5.32
C ASN A 41 -3.62 26.63 5.24
N GLU A 42 -4.09 27.66 4.54
CA GLU A 42 -5.52 27.90 4.33
C GLU A 42 -6.18 26.79 3.48
N PHE A 43 -5.38 26.07 2.68
CA PHE A 43 -5.81 24.95 1.85
C PHE A 43 -5.83 23.60 2.58
N TRP A 44 -6.13 23.60 3.89
CA TRP A 44 -6.16 22.38 4.72
C TRP A 44 -7.09 21.30 4.15
N GLN A 45 -8.17 21.68 3.45
CA GLN A 45 -9.10 20.76 2.81
C GLN A 45 -8.42 19.85 1.78
N VAL A 46 -7.51 20.42 0.97
CA VAL A 46 -6.77 19.67 -0.06
C VAL A 46 -5.78 18.71 0.60
N ALA A 47 -5.07 19.17 1.63
CA ALA A 47 -4.15 18.32 2.39
C ALA A 47 -4.87 17.16 3.07
N VAL A 48 -6.05 17.39 3.65
CA VAL A 48 -6.88 16.36 4.26
C VAL A 48 -7.40 15.37 3.21
N ALA A 49 -7.88 15.85 2.06
CA ALA A 49 -8.32 14.96 0.97
C ALA A 49 -7.18 14.05 0.47
N LEU A 50 -5.98 14.60 0.30
CA LEU A 50 -4.76 13.86 -0.03
C LEU A 50 -4.40 12.83 1.04
N ALA A 51 -4.45 13.23 2.31
CA ALA A 51 -4.18 12.34 3.45
C ALA A 51 -5.17 11.16 3.48
N ILE A 52 -6.47 11.41 3.30
CA ILE A 52 -7.48 10.35 3.22
C ILE A 52 -7.18 9.40 2.07
N GLY A 53 -6.85 9.90 0.87
CA GLY A 53 -6.48 9.07 -0.26
C GLY A 53 -5.26 8.18 0.02
N LEU A 54 -4.21 8.75 0.63
CA LEU A 54 -3.01 8.02 1.03
C LEU A 54 -3.31 6.96 2.09
N LEU A 55 -4.15 7.28 3.07
CA LEU A 55 -4.60 6.35 4.12
C LEU A 55 -5.39 5.17 3.52
N LEU A 56 -6.31 5.43 2.59
CA LEU A 56 -7.10 4.38 1.94
C LEU A 56 -6.20 3.44 1.13
N LEU A 57 -5.29 4.00 0.32
CA LEU A 57 -4.35 3.21 -0.46
C LEU A 57 -3.37 2.45 0.44
N GLY A 58 -2.88 3.08 1.52
CA GLY A 58 -2.02 2.44 2.51
C GLY A 58 -2.71 1.30 3.24
N GLY A 59 -3.98 1.49 3.63
CA GLY A 59 -4.81 0.46 4.26
C GLY A 59 -5.09 -0.71 3.33
N LEU A 60 -5.44 -0.46 2.07
CA LEU A 60 -5.62 -1.50 1.05
C LEU A 60 -4.34 -2.30 0.82
N SER A 61 -3.19 -1.62 0.77
CA SER A 61 -1.87 -2.24 0.63
C SER A 61 -1.54 -3.14 1.84
N ALA A 62 -1.80 -2.66 3.06
CA ALA A 62 -1.61 -3.45 4.28
C ALA A 62 -2.54 -4.66 4.34
N PHE A 63 -3.79 -4.51 3.87
CA PHE A 63 -4.75 -5.61 3.78
C PHE A 63 -4.29 -6.68 2.79
N GLN A 64 -3.78 -6.29 1.61
CA GLN A 64 -3.20 -7.21 0.65
C GLN A 64 -1.96 -7.91 1.22
N ALA A 65 -1.07 -7.18 1.89
CA ALA A 65 0.09 -7.75 2.58
C ALA A 65 -0.33 -8.82 3.60
N ARG A 66 -1.36 -8.54 4.41
CA ARG A 66 -1.88 -9.48 5.40
C ARG A 66 -2.51 -10.71 4.75
N ARG A 67 -3.31 -10.52 3.68
CA ARG A 67 -3.90 -11.64 2.92
C ARG A 67 -2.82 -12.54 2.33
N LEU A 68 -1.75 -11.97 1.78
CA LEU A 68 -0.63 -12.74 1.21
C LEU A 68 0.15 -13.46 2.31
N ARG A 69 0.47 -12.81 3.43
CA ARG A 69 1.10 -13.47 4.59
C ARG A 69 0.31 -14.65 5.12
N LEU A 70 -1.02 -14.55 5.15
CA LEU A 70 -1.89 -15.64 5.60
C LEU A 70 -1.90 -16.82 4.61
N LYS A 71 -1.79 -16.54 3.30
CA LYS A 71 -1.63 -17.59 2.29
C LYS A 71 -0.26 -18.26 2.39
N GLU A 72 0.80 -17.46 2.47
CA GLU A 72 2.19 -17.93 2.64
C GLU A 72 2.33 -18.80 3.90
N ARG A 73 1.65 -18.46 5.00
CA ARG A 73 1.63 -19.28 6.23
C ARG A 73 0.82 -20.58 6.14
N ARG A 74 -0.09 -20.69 5.18
CA ARG A 74 -0.93 -21.90 5.00
C ARG A 74 -0.27 -22.93 4.09
N GLU A 75 0.69 -22.49 3.28
CA GLU A 75 1.47 -23.33 2.37
C GLU A 75 2.76 -23.89 3.03
N LEU A 76 3.07 -23.43 4.25
CA LEU A 76 4.11 -23.97 5.16
C LEU A 76 3.51 -25.02 6.10
#